data_AF-A0A1B6FK19-F1
#
_entry.id   AF-A0A1B6FK19-F1
#
_cell.length_a   1.000
_cell.length_b   1.000
_cell.length_c   1.000
_cell.angle_alpha   90.00
_cell.angle_beta   90.00
_cell.angle_gamma   90.00
#
_symmetry.space_group_name_H-M   'P 1'
#
loop_
_entity.id
_entity.type
_entity.pdbx_description
1 polymer ?
#
loop_
_entity_poly.entity_id
_entity_poly.type
_entity_poly.pdbx_seq_one_letter_code
_entity_poly.pdbx_strand_id
1 'polypeptide(L)'
;MAQEQIIKIENALTKSLNEIDKLYTRKIQGDMHRCAAQCCDRTSDSIEHVYNCIKMCSSDFDKVQRYLQAEYNQFQNRLQRCVLQCSDEIVDKMGLSPSTSDMARYNRQYDTCVIACANKHIDLIPGFMKRMEEVLKKKAYLTFHVDDDDPKSFKEPTLL
;
A
#
# COMPACT_ATOMS: atom_id res chain seq x y z
N MET A 1 -16.10 -15.13 -11.54
CA MET A 1 -14.78 -15.76 -11.77
C MET A 1 -13.67 -14.72 -11.66
N ALA A 2 -13.68 -13.65 -12.46
CA ALA A 2 -12.75 -12.51 -12.30
C ALA A 2 -12.79 -11.84 -10.90
N GLN A 3 -13.97 -11.45 -10.41
CA GLN A 3 -14.11 -10.77 -9.11
C GLN A 3 -13.56 -11.59 -7.92
N GLU A 4 -13.73 -12.91 -7.96
CA GLU A 4 -13.20 -13.81 -6.92
C GLU A 4 -11.67 -13.78 -6.86
N GLN A 5 -11.00 -13.61 -8.00
CA GLN A 5 -9.54 -13.51 -8.04
C GLN A 5 -9.04 -12.20 -7.44
N ILE A 6 -9.77 -11.10 -7.64
CA ILE A 6 -9.43 -9.81 -7.03
C ILE A 6 -9.52 -9.90 -5.50
N ILE A 7 -10.57 -10.53 -4.98
CA ILE A 7 -10.72 -10.77 -3.54
C ILE A 7 -9.56 -11.63 -2.99
N LYS A 8 -9.09 -12.63 -3.73
CA LYS A 8 -7.93 -13.45 -3.32
C LYS A 8 -6.66 -12.61 -3.18
N ILE A 9 -6.42 -11.68 -4.10
CA ILE A 9 -5.27 -10.76 -4.02
C ILE A 9 -5.40 -9.84 -2.80
N GLU A 10 -6.56 -9.24 -2.59
CA GLU A 10 -6.81 -8.36 -1.45
C GLU A 10 -6.59 -9.08 -0.11
N ASN A 11 -7.06 -10.33 0.00
CA ASN A 11 -6.84 -11.16 1.18
C ASN A 11 -5.35 -11.49 1.39
N ALA A 12 -4.63 -11.86 0.32
CA ALA A 12 -3.20 -12.14 0.39
C ALA A 12 -2.39 -10.90 0.80
N LEU A 13 -2.77 -9.74 0.27
CA LEU A 13 -2.15 -8.45 0.57
C LEU A 13 -2.41 -8.05 2.03
N THR A 14 -3.67 -8.14 2.48
CA THR A 14 -4.09 -7.86 3.87
C THR A 14 -3.38 -8.77 4.86
N LYS A 15 -3.30 -10.08 4.57
CA LYS A 15 -2.56 -11.03 5.40
C LYS A 15 -1.10 -10.62 5.55
N SER A 16 -0.48 -10.20 4.46
CA SER A 16 0.93 -9.84 4.46
C SER A 16 1.19 -8.50 5.18
N LEU A 17 0.28 -7.51 5.03
CA LEU A 17 0.31 -6.27 5.80
C LEU A 17 0.16 -6.53 7.31
N ASN A 18 -0.70 -7.48 7.69
CA ASN A 18 -0.84 -7.87 9.11
C ASN A 18 0.46 -8.44 9.69
N GLU A 19 1.28 -9.13 8.89
CA GLU A 19 2.58 -9.60 9.35
C GLU A 19 3.59 -8.45 9.50
N ILE A 20 3.60 -7.50 8.57
CA ILE A 20 4.39 -6.26 8.71
C ILE A 20 4.02 -5.50 9.98
N ASP A 21 2.72 -5.36 10.23
CA ASP A 21 2.20 -4.69 11.42
C ASP A 21 2.71 -5.35 12.71
N LYS A 22 2.53 -6.67 12.82
CA LYS A 22 2.96 -7.44 13.98
C LYS A 22 4.46 -7.36 14.22
N LEU A 23 5.26 -7.47 13.16
CA LEU A 23 6.71 -7.60 13.27
C LEU A 23 7.41 -6.25 13.48
N TYR A 24 6.88 -5.16 12.93
CA TYR A 24 7.58 -3.87 12.90
C TYR A 24 6.73 -2.73 13.45
N THR A 25 5.52 -2.54 12.93
CA THR A 25 4.73 -1.32 13.15
C THR A 25 4.23 -1.20 14.59
N ARG A 26 3.73 -2.28 15.20
CA ARG A 26 3.20 -2.24 16.58
C ARG A 26 4.22 -1.79 17.60
N LYS A 27 5.49 -2.18 17.43
CA LYS A 27 6.55 -1.76 18.35
C LYS A 27 6.77 -0.26 18.26
N ILE A 28 6.89 0.27 17.05
CA ILE A 28 7.06 1.70 16.78
C ILE A 28 5.88 2.48 17.36
N GLN A 29 4.65 2.02 17.13
CA GLN A 29 3.44 2.61 17.68
C GLN A 29 3.40 2.57 19.21
N GLY A 30 3.81 1.46 19.82
CA GLY A 30 3.88 1.32 21.28
C GLY A 30 4.88 2.29 21.89
N ASP A 31 6.05 2.44 21.29
CA ASP A 31 7.08 3.38 21.74
C ASP A 31 6.62 4.84 21.61
N MET A 32 5.92 5.15 20.50
CA MET A 32 5.26 6.44 20.27
C MET A 32 4.26 6.79 21.39
N HIS A 33 3.38 5.87 21.76
CA HIS A 33 2.39 6.10 22.83
C HIS A 33 3.03 6.25 24.20
N ARG A 34 4.06 5.45 24.52
CA ARG A 34 4.79 5.58 25.79
C ARG A 34 5.50 6.92 25.90
N CYS A 35 6.15 7.36 24.82
CA CYS A 35 6.76 8.69 24.73
C CYS A 35 5.71 9.79 24.98
N ALA A 36 4.56 9.73 24.30
CA ALA A 36 3.49 10.71 24.46
C ALA A 36 2.94 10.75 25.89
N ALA A 37 2.77 9.58 26.54
CA ALA A 37 2.34 9.51 27.94
C ALA A 37 3.33 10.24 28.86
N GLN A 38 4.64 10.02 28.68
CA GLN A 38 5.68 10.72 29.45
C GLN A 38 5.68 12.24 29.22
N CYS A 39 5.24 12.72 28.05
CA CYS A 39 5.04 14.16 27.84
C CYS A 39 3.89 14.68 28.71
N CYS A 40 2.79 13.94 28.81
CA CYS A 40 1.61 14.32 29.59
C CYS A 40 1.84 14.34 31.10
N ASP A 41 2.80 13.55 31.60
CA ASP A 41 3.13 13.50 33.03
C ASP A 41 3.91 14.74 33.53
N ARG A 42 4.37 15.61 32.63
CA ARG A 42 5.17 16.82 32.96
C ARG A 42 4.28 17.97 33.38
N THR A 43 3.88 17.98 34.64
CA THR A 43 2.95 18.99 35.21
C THR A 43 3.52 20.41 35.27
N SER A 44 4.84 20.58 35.18
CA SER A 44 5.51 21.87 35.14
C SER A 44 5.60 22.50 33.75
N ASP A 45 5.41 21.71 32.69
CA ASP A 45 5.54 22.18 31.32
C ASP A 45 4.30 22.98 30.89
N SER A 46 4.50 23.95 30.01
CA SER A 46 3.38 24.65 29.39
C SER A 46 2.60 23.71 28.47
N ILE A 47 1.34 24.05 28.19
CA ILE A 47 0.49 23.32 27.23
C ILE A 47 1.19 23.17 25.87
N GLU A 48 1.84 24.24 25.39
CA GLU A 48 2.55 24.24 24.12
C GLU A 48 3.74 23.27 24.11
N HIS A 49 4.52 23.21 25.20
CA HIS A 49 5.64 22.27 25.31
C HIS A 49 5.16 20.82 25.32
N VAL A 50 4.09 20.51 26.07
CA VAL A 50 3.51 19.16 26.10
C VAL A 50 3.01 18.77 24.70
N TYR A 51 2.29 19.66 24.01
CA TYR A 51 1.81 19.42 22.65
C TYR A 51 2.95 19.14 21.66
N ASN A 52 4.00 19.97 21.67
CA ASN A 52 5.16 19.78 20.79
C ASN A 52 5.91 18.47 21.10
N CYS A 53 6.03 18.11 22.38
CA CYS A 53 6.60 16.83 22.81
C CYS A 53 5.82 15.64 22.22
N ILE A 54 4.49 15.65 22.33
CA ILE A 54 3.61 14.59 21.77
C ILE A 54 3.76 14.52 20.24
N LYS A 55 3.75 15.67 19.56
CA LYS A 55 3.97 15.73 18.09
C LYS A 55 5.31 15.12 17.69
N MET A 56 6.35 15.31 18.50
CA MET A 56 7.64 14.71 18.22
C MET A 56 7.66 13.20 18.43
N CYS A 57 6.93 12.70 19.43
CA CYS A 57 6.76 11.27 19.62
C CYS A 57 6.06 10.60 18.42
N SER A 58 5.13 11.27 17.73
CA SER A 58 4.39 10.70 16.59
C SER A 58 5.17 10.68 15.27
N SER A 59 6.16 11.56 15.11
CA SER A 59 6.79 11.83 13.81
C SER A 59 7.30 10.58 13.07
N ASP A 60 7.98 9.67 13.78
CA ASP A 60 8.52 8.46 13.16
C ASP A 60 7.42 7.48 12.75
N PHE A 61 6.40 7.33 13.60
CA PHE A 61 5.26 6.46 13.30
C PHE A 61 4.46 7.00 12.11
N ASP A 62 4.25 8.31 12.05
CA ASP A 62 3.55 8.97 10.93
C ASP A 62 4.27 8.72 9.61
N LYS A 63 5.61 8.77 9.59
CA LYS A 63 6.42 8.41 8.41
C LYS A 63 6.25 6.95 8.00
N VAL A 64 6.26 6.03 8.96
CA VAL A 64 6.01 4.59 8.69
C VAL A 64 4.62 4.38 8.09
N GLN A 65 3.60 5.01 8.66
CA GLN A 65 2.22 4.90 8.16
C GLN A 65 2.10 5.42 6.73
N ARG A 66 2.65 6.62 6.44
CA ARG A 66 2.67 7.19 5.09
C ARG A 66 3.40 6.28 4.10
N TYR A 67 4.54 5.72 4.47
CA TYR A 67 5.29 4.79 3.63
C TYR A 67 4.46 3.55 3.27
N LEU A 68 3.92 2.86 4.27
CA LEU A 68 3.14 1.63 4.06
C LEU A 68 1.89 1.90 3.23
N GLN A 69 1.21 3.03 3.46
CA GLN A 69 0.07 3.45 2.68
C GLN A 69 0.43 3.73 1.22
N ALA A 70 1.56 4.41 0.97
CA ALA A 70 2.04 4.69 -0.39
C ALA A 70 2.35 3.41 -1.16
N GLU A 71 3.09 2.48 -0.55
CA GLU A 71 3.41 1.18 -1.13
C GLU A 71 2.15 0.37 -1.45
N TYR A 72 1.20 0.31 -0.51
CA TYR A 72 -0.08 -0.37 -0.69
C TYR A 72 -0.87 0.21 -1.86
N ASN A 73 -1.01 1.54 -1.90
CA ASN A 73 -1.69 2.25 -2.98
C ASN A 73 -1.00 2.01 -4.33
N GLN A 74 0.33 1.97 -4.36
CA GLN A 74 1.08 1.68 -5.58
C GLN A 74 0.76 0.27 -6.11
N PHE A 75 0.71 -0.72 -5.23
CA PHE A 75 0.33 -2.09 -5.58
C PHE A 75 -1.11 -2.16 -6.11
N GLN A 76 -2.07 -1.57 -5.41
CA GLN A 76 -3.48 -1.53 -5.84
C GLN A 76 -3.65 -0.82 -7.19
N ASN A 77 -3.00 0.31 -7.40
CA ASN A 77 -3.07 1.06 -8.66
C ASN A 77 -2.53 0.22 -9.84
N ARG A 78 -1.46 -0.56 -9.62
CA ARG A 78 -0.93 -1.46 -10.66
C ARG A 78 -1.91 -2.59 -11.00
N LEU A 79 -2.56 -3.16 -9.99
CA LEU A 79 -3.59 -4.18 -10.18
C LEU A 79 -4.78 -3.62 -10.96
N GLN A 80 -5.32 -2.48 -10.53
CA GLN A 80 -6.45 -1.81 -11.19
C GLN A 80 -6.16 -1.50 -12.66
N ARG A 81 -4.96 -0.98 -12.97
CA ARG A 81 -4.53 -0.75 -14.35
C ARG A 81 -4.45 -2.04 -15.17
N CYS A 82 -4.01 -3.15 -14.58
CA CYS A 82 -3.98 -4.45 -15.27
C CYS A 82 -5.40 -4.90 -15.65
N VAL A 83 -6.34 -4.80 -14.71
CA VAL A 83 -7.75 -5.17 -14.95
C VAL A 83 -8.40 -4.24 -15.98
N LEU A 84 -8.10 -2.93 -15.92
CA LEU A 84 -8.60 -1.97 -16.91
C LEU A 84 -8.12 -2.31 -18.32
N GLN A 85 -6.83 -2.65 -18.47
CA GLN A 85 -6.28 -3.09 -19.75
C GLN A 85 -7.02 -4.33 -20.31
N CYS A 86 -7.42 -5.28 -19.46
CA CYS A 86 -8.24 -6.41 -19.90
C CYS A 86 -9.59 -5.96 -20.48
N SER A 87 -10.18 -4.90 -19.96
CA SER A 87 -11.42 -4.32 -20.51
C SER A 87 -11.15 -3.67 -21.87
N ASP A 88 -10.10 -2.84 -21.95
CA ASP A 88 -9.74 -2.12 -23.18
C ASP A 88 -9.46 -3.09 -24.33
N GLU A 89 -8.72 -4.17 -24.08
CA GLU A 89 -8.42 -5.22 -25.07
C GLU A 89 -9.67 -5.94 -25.61
N ILE A 90 -10.77 -5.94 -24.85
CA ILE A 90 -12.04 -6.52 -25.27
C ILE A 90 -12.84 -5.50 -26.08
N VAL A 91 -12.83 -4.24 -25.67
CA VAL A 91 -13.43 -3.12 -26.41
C VAL A 91 -12.82 -2.99 -27.79
N ASP A 92 -11.49 -3.05 -27.90
CA ASP A 92 -10.75 -2.94 -29.18
C ASP A 92 -11.09 -4.06 -30.17
N LYS A 93 -11.54 -5.23 -29.66
CA LYS A 93 -11.94 -6.38 -30.47
C LYS A 93 -13.44 -6.38 -30.81
N MET A 94 -14.24 -5.58 -30.11
CA MET A 94 -15.68 -5.54 -30.34
C MET A 94 -16.00 -4.74 -31.61
N GLY A 95 -16.71 -5.38 -32.54
CA GLY A 95 -17.31 -4.70 -33.69
C GLY A 95 -18.55 -3.87 -33.29
N LEU A 96 -19.10 -3.10 -34.23
CA LEU A 96 -20.22 -2.17 -33.99
C LEU A 96 -21.53 -2.84 -33.52
N SER A 97 -21.70 -4.15 -33.72
CA SER A 97 -22.88 -4.91 -33.27
C SER A 97 -22.52 -6.37 -32.99
N PRO A 98 -22.03 -6.69 -31.78
CA PRO A 98 -21.66 -8.06 -31.42
C PRO A 98 -22.91 -8.93 -31.20
N SER A 99 -22.86 -10.17 -31.67
CA SER A 99 -23.92 -11.15 -31.39
C SER A 99 -23.84 -11.67 -29.95
N THR A 100 -24.88 -12.39 -29.48
CA THR A 100 -24.88 -13.01 -28.15
C THR A 100 -23.74 -14.02 -27.97
N SER A 101 -23.37 -14.76 -29.03
CA SER A 101 -22.24 -15.70 -28.97
C SER A 101 -20.89 -14.96 -28.93
N ASP A 102 -20.76 -13.82 -29.60
CA ASP A 102 -19.58 -12.95 -29.49
C ASP A 102 -19.44 -12.40 -28.06
N MET A 103 -20.54 -11.94 -27.45
CA MET A 103 -20.52 -11.45 -26.06
C MET A 103 -20.09 -12.54 -25.07
N ALA A 104 -20.59 -13.77 -25.23
CA ALA A 104 -20.15 -14.90 -24.41
C ALA A 104 -18.66 -15.21 -24.59
N ARG A 105 -18.14 -15.12 -25.82
CA ARG A 105 -16.71 -15.27 -26.11
C ARG A 105 -15.87 -14.15 -25.45
N TYR A 106 -16.29 -12.89 -25.59
CA TYR A 106 -15.60 -11.75 -24.99
C TYR A 106 -15.58 -11.80 -23.47
N ASN A 107 -16.67 -12.20 -22.82
CA ASN A 107 -16.70 -12.40 -21.37
C ASN A 107 -15.68 -13.44 -20.90
N ARG A 108 -15.54 -14.57 -21.62
CA ARG A 108 -14.52 -15.59 -21.29
C ARG A 108 -13.10 -15.07 -21.49
N GLN A 109 -12.86 -14.28 -22.55
CA GLN A 109 -11.55 -13.67 -22.79
C GLN A 109 -11.21 -12.66 -21.69
N TYR A 110 -12.18 -11.83 -21.28
CA TYR A 110 -12.04 -10.91 -20.15
C TYR A 110 -11.69 -11.65 -18.86
N ASP A 111 -12.48 -12.67 -18.49
CA ASP A 111 -12.22 -13.48 -17.29
C ASP A 111 -10.82 -14.10 -17.32
N THR A 112 -10.41 -14.65 -18.46
CA THR A 112 -9.07 -15.24 -18.64
C THR A 112 -7.96 -14.21 -18.43
N CYS A 113 -8.12 -13.01 -19.00
CA CYS A 113 -7.16 -11.92 -18.82
C CYS A 113 -7.08 -11.48 -17.34
N VAL A 114 -8.22 -11.29 -16.67
CA VAL A 114 -8.24 -10.89 -15.26
C VAL A 114 -7.62 -11.96 -14.36
N ILE A 115 -7.85 -13.25 -14.63
CA ILE A 115 -7.19 -14.35 -13.91
C ILE A 115 -5.66 -14.26 -14.09
N ALA A 116 -5.17 -14.00 -15.30
CA ALA A 116 -3.75 -13.84 -15.56
C ALA A 116 -3.16 -12.61 -14.83
N CYS A 117 -3.87 -11.48 -14.85
CA CYS A 117 -3.52 -10.29 -14.07
C CYS A 117 -3.42 -10.61 -12.57
N ALA A 118 -4.39 -11.35 -12.04
CA ALA A 118 -4.43 -11.73 -10.64
C ALA A 118 -3.24 -12.60 -10.24
N ASN A 119 -2.99 -13.69 -10.97
CA ASN A 119 -1.87 -14.60 -10.71
C ASN A 119 -0.54 -13.85 -10.72
N LYS A 120 -0.33 -13.02 -11.75
CA LYS A 120 0.86 -12.16 -11.86
C LYS A 120 1.04 -11.27 -10.62
N HIS A 121 -0.03 -10.69 -10.09
CA HIS A 121 0.08 -9.82 -8.91
C HIS A 121 0.26 -10.60 -7.61
N ILE A 122 -0.36 -11.78 -7.46
CA ILE A 122 -0.11 -12.69 -6.34
C ILE A 122 1.37 -13.04 -6.25
N ASP A 123 1.99 -13.38 -7.38
CA ASP A 123 3.42 -13.74 -7.45
C ASP A 123 4.34 -12.56 -7.07
N LEU A 124 3.87 -11.32 -7.18
CA LEU A 124 4.62 -10.12 -6.79
C LEU A 124 4.55 -9.83 -5.29
N ILE A 125 3.56 -10.35 -4.57
CA ILE A 125 3.33 -10.03 -3.14
C ILE A 125 4.57 -10.36 -2.29
N PRO A 126 5.20 -11.54 -2.37
CA PRO A 126 6.35 -11.86 -1.52
C PRO A 126 7.51 -10.88 -1.70
N GLY A 127 7.81 -10.51 -2.95
CA GLY A 127 8.87 -9.54 -3.26
C GLY A 127 8.52 -8.13 -2.80
N PHE A 128 7.25 -7.73 -2.94
CA PHE A 128 6.74 -6.46 -2.45
C PHE A 128 6.86 -6.35 -0.92
N MET A 129 6.46 -7.40 -0.20
CA MET A 129 6.55 -7.46 1.25
C MET A 129 8.00 -7.43 1.74
N LYS A 130 8.88 -8.19 1.11
CA LYS A 130 10.31 -8.19 1.45
C LYS A 130 10.95 -6.80 1.34
N ARG A 131 10.61 -6.02 0.30
CA ARG A 131 11.11 -4.65 0.14
C ARG A 131 10.64 -3.73 1.28
N MET A 132 9.35 -3.79 1.63
CA MET A 132 8.83 -3.02 2.76
C MET A 132 9.50 -3.39 4.07
N GLU A 133 9.69 -4.68 4.34
CA GLU A 133 10.41 -5.11 5.54
C GLU A 133 11.85 -4.59 5.58
N GLU A 134 12.56 -4.58 4.46
CA GLU A 134 13.94 -4.06 4.41
C GLU A 134 13.99 -2.55 4.72
N VAL A 135 13.03 -1.77 4.20
CA VAL A 135 12.90 -0.34 4.51
C VAL A 135 12.63 -0.12 6.00
N LEU A 136 11.71 -0.89 6.59
CA LEU A 136 11.38 -0.79 8.01
C LEU A 136 12.54 -1.22 8.91
N LYS A 137 13.19 -2.35 8.61
CA LYS A 137 14.36 -2.87 9.35
C LYS A 137 15.50 -1.86 9.39
N LYS A 138 15.80 -1.25 8.25
CA LYS A 138 16.90 -0.27 8.11
C LYS A 138 16.50 1.14 8.55
N LYS A 139 15.24 1.35 8.95
CA LYS A 139 14.65 2.67 9.16
C LYS A 139 14.86 3.63 7.99
N ALA A 140 14.94 3.10 6.78
CA ALA A 140 15.17 3.92 5.59
C ALA A 140 14.02 4.93 5.41
N TYR A 141 12.81 4.64 5.91
CA TYR A 141 11.67 5.57 5.92
C TYR A 141 11.97 6.96 6.54
N LEU A 142 13.05 7.08 7.32
CA LEU A 142 13.52 8.36 7.89
C LEU A 142 14.27 9.25 6.90
N THR A 143 14.86 8.67 5.86
CA THR A 143 15.67 9.40 4.86
C THR A 143 14.86 9.85 3.65
N PHE A 144 13.66 9.30 3.45
CA PHE A 144 12.79 9.74 2.37
C PHE A 144 12.21 11.11 2.70
N HIS A 145 12.30 12.04 1.76
CA HIS A 145 11.56 13.28 1.82
C HIS A 145 10.18 13.00 1.26
N VAL A 146 9.17 13.13 2.13
CA VAL A 146 7.78 13.18 1.70
C VAL A 146 7.51 14.65 1.42
N ASP A 147 7.34 15.01 0.15
CA ASP A 147 6.81 16.34 -0.17
C ASP A 147 5.41 16.39 0.46
N ASP A 148 5.18 17.23 1.48
CA ASP A 148 3.90 17.28 2.22
C ASP A 148 2.70 17.62 1.29
N ASP A 149 2.97 18.17 0.11
CA ASP A 149 2.00 18.48 -0.95
C ASP A 149 1.73 17.33 -1.94
N ASP A 150 2.49 16.24 -1.92
CA ASP A 150 2.26 15.07 -2.80
C ASP A 150 2.37 13.73 -2.03
N PRO A 151 1.22 13.15 -1.60
CA PRO A 151 1.18 11.87 -0.89
C PRO A 151 1.64 10.67 -1.74
N LYS A 152 2.01 10.86 -3.02
CA LYS A 152 2.58 9.82 -3.89
C LYS A 152 4.11 9.87 -3.98
N SER A 153 4.77 10.88 -3.41
CA SER A 153 6.21 11.11 -3.62
C SER A 153 7.10 10.51 -2.52
N PHE A 154 7.19 9.17 -2.47
CA PHE A 154 8.31 8.54 -1.76
C PHE A 154 9.49 8.42 -2.74
N LYS A 155 10.34 9.44 -2.80
CA LYS A 155 11.53 9.43 -3.68
C LYS A 155 12.69 8.74 -2.98
N GLU A 156 13.23 7.68 -3.60
CA GLU A 156 14.43 7.00 -3.09
C GLU A 156 15.53 7.99 -2.71
N PRO A 157 16.26 7.79 -1.60
CA PRO A 157 17.34 8.68 -1.23
C PRO A 157 18.41 8.67 -2.33
N THR A 158 18.67 9.85 -2.91
CA THR A 158 19.78 10.05 -3.85
C THR A 158 21.08 9.81 -3.09
N LEU A 159 21.75 8.69 -3.37
CA LEU A 159 23.12 8.48 -2.92
C LEU A 159 24.02 9.50 -3.63
N LEU A 160 24.43 10.54 -2.91
CA LEU A 160 25.55 11.42 -3.25
C LEU A 160 26.70 11.14 -2.29
#